data_AF-A0A7C6WWB4-F1
#
_entry.id   AF-A0A7C6WWB4-F1
#
_cell.length_a   1.000
_cell.length_b   1.000
_cell.length_c   1.000
_cell.angle_alpha   90.00
_cell.angle_beta   90.00
_cell.angle_gamma   90.00
#
_symmetry.space_group_name_H-M   'P 1'
#
loop_
_entity.id
_entity.type
_entity.pdbx_description
1 polymer ?
#
loop_
_entity_poly.entity_id
_entity_poly.type
_entity_poly.pdbx_seq_one_letter_code
_entity_poly.pdbx_strand_id
1 'polypeptide(L)'
;MMNQKTRKIVMLGVLASVAVLLSLANWPIFPSAPHLRFETADVPVLIAGFAFGPGAGLLVTFIMAVLMAAITGLDGAVGALMHFLSTGSLVLAASFVYRRYHTLGGAIGGLLAGTVAQTLVMPLVNLAIVPIIYGFSREQVVGMLPILFAFNGVKAGLSSIITFLVYKRVSWLLKGLVAENKGNRITGKIQETSTP
;
A
#
# COMPACT_ATOMS: atom_id res chain seq x y z
N MET A 1 -20.34 23.26 1.32
CA MET A 1 -19.69 22.09 1.98
C MET A 1 -19.28 21.10 0.91
N MET A 2 -18.08 20.51 1.00
CA MET A 2 -17.57 19.60 -0.03
C MET A 2 -18.25 18.23 0.06
N ASN A 3 -18.65 17.65 -1.08
CA ASN A 3 -19.26 16.33 -1.13
C ASN A 3 -18.28 15.25 -0.63
N GLN A 4 -18.76 14.28 0.15
CA GLN A 4 -17.92 13.22 0.76
C GLN A 4 -17.21 12.35 -0.30
N LYS A 5 -17.87 12.10 -1.44
CA LYS A 5 -17.24 11.40 -2.56
C LYS A 5 -16.06 12.22 -3.10
N THR A 6 -16.26 13.52 -3.29
CA THR A 6 -15.21 14.46 -3.71
C THR A 6 -14.05 14.47 -2.72
N ARG A 7 -14.33 14.55 -1.42
CA ARG A 7 -13.28 14.53 -0.38
C ARG A 7 -12.45 13.25 -0.40
N LYS A 8 -13.10 12.10 -0.53
CA LYS A 8 -12.40 10.81 -0.64
C LYS A 8 -11.50 10.78 -1.87
N ILE A 9 -11.99 11.20 -3.03
CA ILE A 9 -11.20 11.24 -4.28
C ILE A 9 -9.99 12.16 -4.12
N VAL A 10 -10.19 13.37 -3.58
CA VAL A 10 -9.09 14.33 -3.34
C VAL A 10 -8.04 13.74 -2.41
N MET A 11 -8.43 13.13 -1.30
CA MET A 11 -7.49 12.51 -0.37
C MET A 11 -6.72 11.35 -0.97
N LEU A 12 -7.38 10.50 -1.78
CA LEU A 12 -6.69 9.41 -2.49
C LEU A 12 -5.72 9.96 -3.53
N GLY A 13 -6.07 11.04 -4.22
CA GLY A 13 -5.17 11.75 -5.12
C GLY A 13 -3.93 12.28 -4.40
N VAL A 14 -4.11 12.96 -3.26
CA VAL A 14 -2.99 13.45 -2.43
C VAL A 14 -2.10 12.30 -1.96
N LEU A 15 -2.69 11.22 -1.44
CA LEU A 15 -1.90 10.05 -0.98
C LEU A 15 -1.15 9.38 -2.14
N ALA A 16 -1.76 9.26 -3.32
CA ALA A 16 -1.08 8.75 -4.51
C ALA A 16 0.08 9.66 -4.94
N SER A 17 -0.10 10.98 -4.95
CA SER A 17 0.97 11.92 -5.28
C SER A 17 2.13 11.84 -4.28
N VAL A 18 1.83 11.76 -2.97
CA VAL A 18 2.86 11.59 -1.94
C VAL A 18 3.58 10.25 -2.11
N ALA A 19 2.86 9.17 -2.42
CA ALA A 19 3.45 7.88 -2.69
C ALA A 19 4.44 7.94 -3.86
N VAL A 20 4.04 8.57 -4.98
CA VAL A 20 4.92 8.76 -6.16
C VAL A 20 6.18 9.57 -5.83
N LEU A 21 6.06 10.63 -5.02
CA LEU A 21 7.23 11.41 -4.63
C LEU A 21 8.18 10.61 -3.73
N LEU A 22 7.64 9.83 -2.80
CA LEU A 22 8.43 8.98 -1.89
C LEU A 22 9.08 7.80 -2.62
N SER A 23 8.48 7.30 -3.70
CA SER A 23 9.03 6.21 -4.51
C SER A 23 10.24 6.63 -5.34
N LEU A 24 10.41 7.93 -5.62
CA LEU A 24 11.63 8.43 -6.25
C LEU A 24 12.86 8.28 -5.35
N ALA A 25 12.67 8.32 -4.03
CA ALA A 25 13.70 8.04 -3.05
C ALA A 25 13.78 6.53 -2.77
N ASN A 26 14.42 5.80 -3.68
CA ASN A 26 14.60 4.35 -3.57
C ASN A 26 16.09 3.94 -3.61
N TRP A 27 16.42 2.91 -2.86
CA TRP A 27 17.79 2.38 -2.78
C TRP A 27 17.80 0.85 -2.64
N PRO A 28 18.85 0.16 -3.13
CA PRO A 28 18.96 -1.28 -2.99
C PRO A 28 19.20 -1.66 -1.53
N ILE A 29 18.47 -2.67 -1.03
CA ILE A 29 18.73 -3.21 0.33
C ILE A 29 19.99 -4.07 0.32
N PHE A 30 20.15 -4.89 -0.73
CA PHE A 30 21.26 -5.82 -0.86
C PHE A 30 22.16 -5.38 -2.02
N PRO A 31 23.46 -5.08 -1.78
CA PRO A 31 24.39 -4.74 -2.84
C PRO A 31 24.52 -5.83 -3.93
N SER A 32 24.38 -7.10 -3.54
CA SER A 32 24.40 -8.25 -4.45
C SER A 32 23.15 -8.37 -5.33
N ALA A 33 22.08 -7.63 -5.05
CA ALA A 33 20.83 -7.63 -5.81
C ALA A 33 20.28 -6.20 -5.98
N PRO A 34 20.87 -5.37 -6.87
CA PRO A 34 20.52 -3.95 -7.01
C PRO A 34 19.09 -3.64 -7.48
N HIS A 35 18.42 -4.65 -8.04
CA HIS A 35 17.01 -4.61 -8.46
C HIS A 35 16.04 -4.72 -7.26
N LEU A 36 16.51 -5.22 -6.11
CA LEU A 36 15.73 -5.34 -4.89
C LEU A 36 15.80 -4.04 -4.07
N ARG A 37 14.92 -3.11 -4.41
CA ARG A 37 14.94 -1.73 -3.89
C ARG A 37 13.86 -1.49 -2.83
N PHE A 38 14.24 -0.79 -1.78
CA PHE A 38 13.31 -0.28 -0.77
C PHE A 38 12.91 1.16 -1.10
N GLU A 39 11.67 1.49 -0.77
CA GLU A 39 11.12 2.83 -0.87
C GLU A 39 10.08 3.04 0.24
N THR A 40 9.84 4.30 0.61
CA THR A 40 8.90 4.66 1.69
C THR A 40 7.47 4.90 1.20
N ALA A 41 7.22 4.71 -0.10
CA ALA A 41 5.93 4.93 -0.74
C ALA A 41 4.81 3.98 -0.26
N ASP A 42 5.17 2.84 0.33
CA ASP A 42 4.21 1.89 0.93
C ASP A 42 3.43 2.53 2.10
N VAL A 43 3.98 3.55 2.76
CA VAL A 43 3.38 4.20 3.94
C VAL A 43 2.09 4.96 3.59
N PRO A 44 2.08 5.93 2.64
CA PRO A 44 0.83 6.57 2.21
C PRO A 44 -0.18 5.59 1.60
N VAL A 45 0.29 4.52 0.96
CA VAL A 45 -0.57 3.43 0.46
C VAL A 45 -1.28 2.69 1.60
N LEU A 46 -0.54 2.30 2.65
CA LEU A 46 -1.11 1.65 3.82
C LEU A 46 -2.08 2.58 4.57
N ILE A 47 -1.74 3.87 4.66
CA ILE A 47 -2.64 4.90 5.20
C ILE A 47 -3.94 4.96 4.40
N ALA A 48 -3.88 4.96 3.06
CA ALA A 48 -5.08 4.93 2.21
C ALA A 48 -5.92 3.67 2.47
N GLY A 49 -5.27 2.51 2.58
CA GLY A 49 -5.91 1.24 2.91
C GLY A 49 -6.61 1.26 4.27
N PHE A 50 -5.96 1.79 5.30
CA PHE A 50 -6.52 1.87 6.65
C PHE A 50 -7.63 2.90 6.77
N ALA A 51 -7.52 4.02 6.06
CA ALA A 51 -8.50 5.09 6.06
C ALA A 51 -9.78 4.75 5.28
N PHE A 52 -9.62 4.17 4.09
CA PHE A 52 -10.68 4.09 3.09
C PHE A 52 -10.99 2.67 2.63
N GLY A 53 -10.27 1.67 3.17
CA GLY A 53 -10.44 0.25 2.92
C GLY A 53 -9.46 -0.32 1.88
N PRO A 54 -9.42 -1.67 1.74
CA PRO A 54 -8.46 -2.37 0.88
C PRO A 54 -8.45 -1.93 -0.58
N GLY A 55 -9.63 -1.74 -1.18
CA GLY A 55 -9.72 -1.28 -2.57
C GLY A 55 -9.12 0.12 -2.78
N ALA A 56 -9.17 0.98 -1.76
CA ALA A 56 -8.56 2.30 -1.85
C ALA A 56 -7.03 2.23 -1.77
N GLY A 57 -6.49 1.36 -0.90
CA GLY A 57 -5.07 1.06 -0.86
C GLY A 57 -4.57 0.54 -2.20
N LEU A 58 -5.23 -0.49 -2.75
CA LEU A 58 -4.89 -1.04 -4.07
C LEU A 58 -4.95 -0.01 -5.19
N LEU A 59 -5.97 0.85 -5.21
CA LEU A 59 -6.08 1.91 -6.22
C LEU A 59 -4.89 2.87 -6.16
N VAL A 60 -4.49 3.29 -4.94
CA VAL A 60 -3.33 4.16 -4.75
C VAL A 60 -2.05 3.46 -5.20
N THR A 61 -1.87 2.18 -4.86
CA THR A 61 -0.73 1.38 -5.33
C THR A 61 -0.68 1.30 -6.86
N PHE A 62 -1.81 1.06 -7.50
CA PHE A 62 -1.90 0.97 -8.96
C PHE A 62 -1.50 2.28 -9.63
N ILE A 63 -2.08 3.40 -9.19
CA ILE A 63 -1.78 4.73 -9.72
C ILE A 63 -0.30 5.04 -9.55
N MET A 64 0.25 4.81 -8.35
CA MET A 64 1.66 5.05 -8.06
C MET A 64 2.58 4.21 -8.95
N ALA A 65 2.31 2.90 -9.09
CA ALA A 65 3.13 2.01 -9.90
C ALA A 65 3.15 2.41 -11.38
N VAL A 66 1.98 2.75 -11.94
CA VAL A 66 1.86 3.23 -13.33
C VAL A 66 2.61 4.55 -13.53
N LEU A 67 2.43 5.50 -12.61
CA LEU A 67 3.10 6.80 -12.70
C LEU A 67 4.62 6.67 -12.54
N MET A 68 5.10 5.84 -11.62
CA MET A 68 6.53 5.59 -11.46
C MET A 68 7.16 4.99 -12.70
N ALA A 69 6.48 4.03 -13.33
CA ALA A 69 6.95 3.47 -14.60
C ALA A 69 6.97 4.51 -15.72
N ALA A 70 5.98 5.41 -15.78
CA ALA A 70 5.94 6.49 -16.76
C ALA A 70 7.02 7.57 -16.52
N ILE A 71 7.31 7.90 -15.25
CA ILE A 71 8.24 8.97 -14.88
C ILE A 71 9.70 8.50 -14.97
N THR A 72 9.99 7.31 -14.43
CA THR A 72 11.38 6.84 -14.28
C THR A 72 11.80 5.88 -15.38
N GLY A 73 10.84 5.20 -16.03
CA GLY A 73 11.12 4.09 -16.95
C GLY A 73 11.79 2.88 -16.30
N LEU A 74 12.06 2.91 -14.99
CA LEU A 74 12.81 1.88 -14.28
C LEU A 74 12.04 0.56 -14.31
N ASP A 75 12.66 -0.48 -14.90
CA ASP A 75 12.06 -1.82 -15.12
C ASP A 75 10.74 -1.84 -15.93
N GLY A 76 10.35 -0.70 -16.52
CA GLY A 76 9.17 -0.53 -17.37
C GLY A 76 7.87 -1.06 -16.76
N ALA A 77 7.04 -1.67 -17.60
CA ALA A 77 5.75 -2.24 -17.19
C ALA A 77 5.90 -3.44 -16.23
N VAL A 78 7.02 -4.17 -16.31
CA VAL A 78 7.29 -5.32 -15.43
C VAL A 78 7.60 -4.83 -14.02
N GLY A 79 8.42 -3.79 -13.88
CA GLY A 79 8.66 -3.11 -12.61
C GLY A 79 7.37 -2.61 -11.97
N ALA A 80 6.51 -1.96 -12.76
CA ALA A 80 5.20 -1.50 -12.31
C ALA A 80 4.34 -2.67 -11.76
N LEU A 81 4.30 -3.79 -12.49
CA LEU A 81 3.55 -4.98 -12.09
C LEU A 81 4.12 -5.60 -10.80
N MET A 82 5.44 -5.77 -10.74
CA MET A 82 6.12 -6.34 -9.57
C MET A 82 5.91 -5.47 -8.34
N HIS A 83 5.98 -4.15 -8.48
CA HIS A 83 5.69 -3.22 -7.40
C HIS A 83 4.22 -3.28 -6.96
N PHE A 84 3.29 -3.29 -7.92
CA PHE A 84 1.87 -3.42 -7.64
C PHE A 84 1.53 -4.72 -6.89
N LEU A 85 2.11 -5.86 -7.30
CA LEU A 85 1.91 -7.13 -6.62
C LEU A 85 2.55 -7.15 -5.22
N SER A 86 3.76 -6.61 -5.08
CA SER A 86 4.46 -6.47 -3.80
C SER A 86 3.61 -5.66 -2.83
N THR A 87 3.50 -4.36 -3.07
CA THR A 87 2.84 -3.43 -2.15
C THR A 87 1.33 -3.71 -2.08
N GLY A 88 0.74 -4.18 -3.17
CA GLY A 88 -0.66 -4.60 -3.24
C GLY A 88 -0.97 -5.73 -2.27
N SER A 89 -0.13 -6.78 -2.21
CA SER A 89 -0.31 -7.88 -1.27
C SER A 89 -0.20 -7.42 0.19
N LEU A 90 0.78 -6.55 0.50
CA LEU A 90 0.96 -5.93 1.81
C LEU A 90 -0.28 -5.13 2.22
N VAL A 91 -0.69 -4.16 1.40
CA VAL A 91 -1.82 -3.28 1.74
C VAL A 91 -3.14 -4.02 1.80
N LEU A 92 -3.37 -4.97 0.89
CA LEU A 92 -4.62 -5.72 0.83
C LEU A 92 -4.82 -6.52 2.11
N ALA A 93 -3.85 -7.34 2.50
CA ALA A 93 -3.94 -8.14 3.71
C ALA A 93 -4.01 -7.26 4.96
N ALA A 94 -3.16 -6.23 5.06
CA ALA A 94 -3.14 -5.36 6.24
C ALA A 94 -4.46 -4.60 6.44
N SER A 95 -4.97 -4.00 5.38
CA SER A 95 -6.20 -3.21 5.44
C SER A 95 -7.46 -4.08 5.58
N PHE A 96 -7.44 -5.32 5.09
CA PHE A 96 -8.54 -6.26 5.30
C PHE A 96 -8.71 -6.61 6.79
N VAL A 97 -7.60 -6.93 7.46
CA VAL A 97 -7.58 -7.19 8.91
C VAL A 97 -7.98 -5.93 9.69
N TYR A 98 -7.37 -4.79 9.37
CA TYR A 98 -7.67 -3.53 10.08
C TYR A 98 -9.12 -3.07 9.91
N ARG A 99 -9.73 -3.31 8.74
CA ARG A 99 -11.15 -2.99 8.47
C ARG A 99 -12.10 -3.74 9.42
N ARG A 100 -11.71 -4.92 9.92
CA ARG A 100 -12.52 -5.68 10.88
C ARG A 100 -12.34 -5.17 12.31
N TYR A 101 -11.16 -4.67 12.63
CA TYR A 101 -10.75 -4.25 13.97
C TYR A 101 -10.04 -2.89 13.93
N HIS A 102 -10.81 -1.79 13.95
CA HIS A 102 -10.29 -0.42 13.90
C HIS A 102 -9.65 0.05 15.22
N THR A 103 -8.71 -0.73 15.75
CA THR A 103 -8.00 -0.51 17.01
C THR A 103 -6.48 -0.53 16.77
N LEU A 104 -5.70 -0.15 17.79
CA LEU A 104 -4.24 -0.28 17.72
C LEU A 104 -3.81 -1.74 17.50
N GLY A 105 -4.44 -2.68 18.23
CA GLY A 105 -4.17 -4.11 18.07
C GLY A 105 -4.54 -4.63 16.68
N GLY A 106 -5.64 -4.15 16.09
CA GLY A 106 -6.00 -4.48 14.72
C GLY A 106 -5.04 -3.88 13.67
N ALA A 107 -4.47 -2.70 13.93
CA ALA A 107 -3.45 -2.12 13.07
C ALA A 107 -2.16 -2.97 13.13
N ILE A 108 -1.70 -3.36 14.32
CA ILE A 108 -0.55 -4.25 14.51
C ILE A 108 -0.80 -5.59 13.81
N GLY A 109 -1.93 -6.24 14.09
CA GLY A 109 -2.29 -7.53 13.49
C GLY A 109 -2.41 -7.44 11.97
N GLY A 110 -2.95 -6.34 11.44
CA GLY A 110 -3.01 -6.11 10.00
C GLY A 110 -1.63 -5.93 9.38
N LEU A 111 -0.78 -5.08 9.96
CA LEU A 111 0.58 -4.88 9.47
C LEU A 111 1.39 -6.19 9.48
N LEU A 112 1.29 -6.99 10.54
CA LEU A 112 1.90 -8.32 10.60
C LEU A 112 1.37 -9.24 9.49
N ALA A 113 0.05 -9.31 9.30
CA ALA A 113 -0.56 -10.12 8.24
C ALA A 113 -0.11 -9.67 6.84
N GLY A 114 -0.02 -8.36 6.62
CA GLY A 114 0.48 -7.78 5.37
C GLY A 114 1.96 -8.08 5.12
N THR A 115 2.81 -7.96 6.15
CA THR A 115 4.23 -8.34 6.07
C THR A 115 4.38 -9.80 5.70
N VAL A 116 3.64 -10.70 6.36
CA VAL A 116 3.66 -12.13 6.01
C VAL A 116 3.17 -12.36 4.58
N ALA A 117 2.06 -11.72 4.18
CA ALA A 117 1.52 -11.87 2.84
C ALA A 117 2.54 -11.47 1.75
N GLN A 118 3.15 -10.29 1.84
CA GLN A 118 4.16 -9.86 0.86
C GLN A 118 5.38 -10.77 0.86
N THR A 119 5.84 -11.19 2.04
CA THR A 119 7.00 -12.08 2.20
C THR A 119 6.80 -13.42 1.52
N LEU A 120 5.58 -13.97 1.55
CA LEU A 120 5.26 -15.25 0.92
C LEU A 120 4.90 -15.10 -0.56
N VAL A 121 4.15 -14.08 -0.94
CA VAL A 121 3.65 -13.90 -2.31
C VAL A 121 4.79 -13.56 -3.27
N MET A 122 5.68 -12.64 -2.90
CA MET A 122 6.66 -12.12 -3.85
C MET A 122 7.70 -13.13 -4.34
N PRO A 123 8.23 -14.06 -3.52
CA PRO A 123 9.08 -15.13 -4.03
C PRO A 123 8.36 -16.03 -5.04
N LEU A 124 7.07 -16.34 -4.84
CA LEU A 124 6.25 -17.11 -5.78
C LEU A 124 6.00 -16.34 -7.08
N VAL A 125 5.73 -15.04 -6.98
CA VAL A 125 5.60 -14.15 -8.14
C VAL A 125 6.90 -14.11 -8.93
N ASN A 126 8.06 -14.02 -8.27
CA ASN A 126 9.36 -14.07 -8.93
C ASN A 126 9.58 -15.42 -9.65
N LEU A 127 9.24 -16.55 -9.02
CA LEU A 127 9.31 -17.87 -9.67
C LEU A 127 8.44 -17.98 -10.93
N ALA A 128 7.31 -17.26 -10.98
CA ALA A 128 6.42 -17.27 -12.13
C ALA A 128 6.85 -16.30 -13.23
N ILE A 129 7.25 -15.07 -12.87
CA ILE A 129 7.48 -13.97 -13.81
C ILE A 129 8.92 -13.97 -14.34
N VAL A 130 9.92 -14.19 -13.48
CA VAL A 130 11.32 -14.00 -13.84
C VAL A 130 11.78 -14.93 -14.98
N PRO A 131 11.42 -16.23 -14.99
CA PRO A 131 11.79 -17.12 -16.10
C PRO A 131 11.20 -16.68 -17.44
N ILE A 132 9.97 -16.18 -17.44
CA ILE A 132 9.23 -15.82 -18.65
C ILE A 132 9.77 -14.51 -19.24
N ILE A 133 10.04 -13.53 -18.39
CA ILE A 133 10.39 -12.18 -18.82
C ILE A 133 11.89 -12.03 -19.06
N TYR A 134 12.71 -12.62 -18.18
CA TYR A 134 14.17 -12.42 -18.19
C TYR A 134 14.96 -13.66 -18.65
N GLY A 135 14.29 -14.77 -18.97
CA GLY A 135 14.93 -15.97 -19.53
C GLY A 135 15.74 -16.82 -18.54
N PHE A 136 15.57 -16.60 -17.23
CA PHE A 136 16.24 -17.39 -16.20
C PHE A 136 15.63 -18.80 -16.13
N SER A 137 16.46 -19.80 -15.81
CA SER A 137 15.96 -21.13 -15.48
C SER A 137 15.22 -21.10 -14.13
N ARG A 138 14.27 -22.02 -13.93
CA ARG A 138 13.55 -22.11 -12.66
C ARG A 138 14.49 -22.42 -11.50
N GLU A 139 15.51 -23.23 -11.75
CA GLU A 139 16.53 -23.63 -10.78
C GLU A 139 17.35 -22.41 -10.33
N GLN A 140 17.68 -21.50 -11.25
CA GLN A 140 18.36 -20.24 -10.92
C GLN A 140 17.49 -19.39 -9.97
N VAL A 141 16.19 -19.26 -10.26
CA VAL A 141 15.28 -18.48 -9.40
C VAL A 141 15.04 -19.17 -8.05
N VAL A 142 14.99 -20.50 -8.01
CA VAL A 142 14.94 -21.28 -6.76
C VAL A 142 16.17 -20.99 -5.90
N GLY A 143 17.36 -20.91 -6.49
CA GLY A 143 18.59 -20.50 -5.80
C GLY A 143 18.52 -19.09 -5.22
N MET A 144 17.68 -18.21 -5.77
CA MET A 144 17.46 -16.84 -5.27
C MET A 144 16.37 -16.75 -4.19
N LEU A 145 15.61 -17.81 -3.90
CA LEU A 145 14.52 -17.76 -2.92
C LEU A 145 14.96 -17.23 -1.54
N PRO A 146 16.12 -17.62 -0.96
CA PRO A 146 16.53 -17.10 0.35
C PRO A 146 16.64 -15.58 0.40
N ILE A 147 17.26 -14.96 -0.62
CA ILE A 147 17.39 -13.50 -0.71
C ILE A 147 16.04 -12.83 -1.02
N LEU A 148 15.18 -13.45 -1.82
CA LEU A 148 13.84 -12.94 -2.11
C LEU A 148 12.95 -12.94 -0.87
N PHE A 149 12.97 -14.00 -0.07
CA PHE A 149 12.26 -14.05 1.22
C PHE A 149 12.80 -12.99 2.18
N ALA A 150 14.13 -12.91 2.34
CA ALA A 150 14.77 -11.93 3.21
C ALA A 150 14.42 -10.49 2.80
N PHE A 151 14.53 -10.18 1.50
CA PHE A 151 14.20 -8.86 0.96
C PHE A 151 12.76 -8.47 1.24
N ASN A 152 11.80 -9.34 0.91
CA ASN A 152 10.38 -9.00 1.06
C ASN A 152 9.97 -8.89 2.53
N GLY A 153 10.58 -9.71 3.42
CA GLY A 153 10.41 -9.60 4.86
C GLY A 153 10.94 -8.27 5.41
N VAL A 154 12.16 -7.89 5.05
CA VAL A 154 12.75 -6.61 5.47
C VAL A 154 11.96 -5.43 4.90
N LYS A 155 11.68 -5.42 3.60
CA LYS A 155 10.91 -4.37 2.93
C LYS A 155 9.56 -4.18 3.61
N ALA A 156 8.75 -5.24 3.68
CA ALA A 156 7.40 -5.13 4.25
C ALA A 156 7.43 -4.84 5.76
N GLY A 157 8.43 -5.36 6.48
CA GLY A 157 8.63 -5.08 7.90
C GLY A 157 8.93 -3.61 8.15
N LEU A 158 9.87 -3.02 7.39
CA LEU A 158 10.19 -1.60 7.48
C LEU A 158 9.00 -0.72 7.11
N SER A 159 8.31 -1.00 6.00
CA SER A 159 7.09 -0.29 5.59
C SER A 159 6.02 -0.34 6.68
N SER A 160 5.88 -1.49 7.36
CA SER A 160 4.94 -1.67 8.46
C SER A 160 5.34 -0.92 9.72
N ILE A 161 6.61 -0.98 10.12
CA ILE A 161 7.13 -0.24 11.28
C ILE A 161 6.95 1.26 11.07
N ILE A 162 7.35 1.79 9.91
CA ILE A 162 7.20 3.21 9.60
C ILE A 162 5.72 3.58 9.65
N THR A 163 4.86 2.83 8.94
CA THR A 163 3.41 3.04 8.96
C THR A 163 2.86 3.09 10.39
N PHE A 164 3.23 2.15 11.25
CA PHE A 164 2.77 2.10 12.63
C PHE A 164 3.15 3.37 13.42
N LEU A 165 4.38 3.86 13.25
CA LEU A 165 4.88 5.06 13.93
C LEU A 165 4.14 6.33 13.48
N VAL A 166 3.84 6.47 12.19
CA VAL A 166 3.07 7.62 11.67
C VAL A 166 1.57 7.46 11.89
N TYR A 167 1.07 6.22 11.95
CA TYR A 167 -0.35 5.91 11.96
C TYR A 167 -1.08 6.61 13.11
N LYS A 168 -0.51 6.71 14.31
CA LYS A 168 -1.21 7.36 15.44
C LYS A 168 -1.50 8.84 15.14
N ARG A 169 -0.54 9.57 14.58
CA ARG A 169 -0.70 10.99 14.18
C ARG A 169 -1.69 11.12 13.02
N VAL A 170 -1.60 10.24 12.04
CA VAL A 170 -2.49 10.25 10.87
C VAL A 170 -3.91 9.80 11.23
N SER A 171 -4.08 8.91 12.21
CA SER A 171 -5.40 8.41 12.65
C SER A 171 -6.27 9.53 13.21
N TRP A 172 -5.67 10.55 13.83
CA TRP A 172 -6.39 11.73 14.31
C TRP A 172 -6.95 12.54 13.13
N LEU A 173 -6.12 12.76 12.10
CA LEU A 173 -6.54 13.37 10.84
C LEU A 173 -7.69 12.57 10.22
N LEU A 174 -7.54 11.24 10.12
CA LEU A 174 -8.53 10.34 9.52
C LEU A 174 -9.84 10.27 10.32
N LYS A 175 -9.77 10.29 11.66
CA LYS A 175 -10.97 10.33 12.52
C LYS A 175 -11.75 11.63 12.33
N GLY A 176 -11.06 12.77 12.15
CA GLY A 176 -11.71 14.03 11.79
C GLY A 176 -12.49 13.92 10.47
N LEU A 177 -11.90 13.25 9.47
CA LEU A 177 -12.54 13.03 8.16
C LEU A 177 -13.77 12.10 8.23
N VAL A 178 -13.74 11.08 9.10
CA VAL A 178 -14.83 10.09 9.27
C VAL A 178 -15.92 10.58 10.25
N ALA A 179 -15.58 11.36 11.28
CA ALA A 179 -16.55 11.87 12.25
C ALA A 179 -17.49 12.92 11.64
N GLU A 180 -16.96 13.80 10.78
CA GLU A 180 -17.76 14.77 10.01
C GLU A 180 -18.86 14.08 9.16
N ASN A 181 -18.60 12.86 8.69
CA ASN A 181 -19.52 12.05 7.89
C ASN A 181 -20.78 11.60 8.66
N LYS A 182 -20.64 11.26 9.96
CA LYS A 182 -21.81 10.88 10.79
C LYS A 182 -22.66 12.11 11.14
N GLY A 183 -22.03 13.24 11.44
CA GLY A 183 -22.72 14.50 11.75
C GLY A 183 -23.60 14.98 10.59
N ASN A 184 -23.05 15.06 9.37
CA ASN A 184 -23.78 15.55 8.20
C ASN A 184 -24.94 14.63 7.74
N ARG A 185 -24.83 13.31 7.96
CA ARG A 185 -25.92 12.38 7.66
C ARG A 185 -27.10 12.53 8.61
N ILE A 186 -26.85 12.86 9.87
CA ILE A 186 -27.90 13.06 10.87
C ILE A 186 -28.62 14.38 10.60
N THR A 187 -27.89 15.47 10.36
CA THR A 187 -28.48 16.79 10.07
C THR A 187 -29.27 16.80 8.75
N GLY A 188 -28.78 16.16 7.69
CA GLY A 188 -29.53 16.05 6.43
C GLY A 188 -30.85 15.27 6.58
N LYS A 189 -30.85 14.20 7.39
CA LYS A 189 -32.05 13.40 7.65
C LYS A 189 -33.08 14.15 8.51
N ILE A 190 -32.62 14.97 9.46
CA ILE A 190 -33.49 15.84 10.27
C ILE A 190 -34.15 16.90 9.37
N GLN A 191 -33.39 17.50 8.44
CA GLN A 191 -33.92 18.50 7.51
C GLN A 191 -35.00 17.93 6.58
N GLU A 192 -34.79 16.74 6.01
CA GLU A 192 -35.81 16.05 5.19
C GLU A 192 -37.10 15.71 5.97
N THR A 193 -37.01 15.42 7.27
CA THR A 193 -38.19 15.15 8.12
C THR A 193 -38.89 16.42 8.64
N SER A 194 -38.29 17.59 8.45
CA SER A 194 -38.79 18.88 8.95
C SER A 194 -39.36 19.80 7.87
N THR A 195 -39.26 19.41 6.60
CA THR A 195 -39.98 20.05 5.50
C THR A 195 -41.41 19.49 5.44
N PRO A 196 -42.45 20.32 5.63
CA PRO A 196 -43.85 19.91 5.54
C PRO A 196 -44.28 19.53 4.12
#